data_AF-X6LBW1-F1
#
_entry.id   AF-X6LBW1-F1
#
_cell.length_a   1.000
_cell.length_b   1.000
_cell.length_c   1.000
_cell.angle_alpha   90.00
_cell.angle_beta   90.00
_cell.angle_gamma   90.00
#
_symmetry.space_group_name_H-M   'P 1'
#
loop_
_entity.id
_entity.type
_entity.pdbx_description
1 polymer ?
#
loop_
_entity_poly.entity_id
_entity_poly.type
_entity_poly.pdbx_seq_one_letter_code
_entity_poly.pdbx_strand_id
1 'polypeptide(L)'
;MECIECSQLGKGSHLVTFYVPYWIYDITGLHLIPSWDGKSIVGGLKSDGEHYSDRKLEEVDLIILGFPDRNKEGVYVRNPNCDFSEPFADNTVGNYTRVEKLQCRKDSRDQRNYEFEVGVEIALVTGIFRGLIKRITLAPRHIIHNCFGDAIEIRQICFIQVNSSEINSNKPIRLVPNGYIHFHWNAPVKRKALQFRIVPHSEAEGMTTPTTIEQQQWSSFVNIGEVGNNVIRIRRETAPTLDLLSIQTTNAFASLYISLTKADQEFPPLHIINQTLTTEIRFCQKRSNQWEVVQPLHDVPFAWYDLEQTKKILVEIKGTKLKQYKFDMRENEPSYPKIEFAESNM
;
A
#
# COMPACT_ATOMS: atom_id res chain seq x y z
N MET A 1 10.70 20.23 30.39
CA MET A 1 12.07 20.75 30.41
C MET A 1 12.34 21.35 29.04
N GLU A 2 12.21 22.67 28.94
CA GLU A 2 12.51 23.44 27.74
C GLU A 2 14.00 23.31 27.42
N CYS A 3 14.35 23.21 26.15
CA CYS A 3 15.76 23.25 25.76
C CYS A 3 16.21 24.70 25.81
N ILE A 4 17.11 24.98 26.75
CA ILE A 4 17.63 26.33 27.01
C ILE A 4 19.07 26.37 26.49
N GLU A 5 19.32 27.26 25.53
CA GLU A 5 20.68 27.61 25.12
C GLU A 5 21.03 28.99 25.70
N CYS A 6 22.14 29.07 26.43
CA CYS A 6 22.61 30.31 27.03
C CYS A 6 23.92 30.72 26.37
N SER A 7 23.94 31.88 25.71
CA SER A 7 25.13 32.44 25.09
C SER A 7 25.49 33.79 25.71
N GLN A 8 26.79 34.05 25.88
CA GLN A 8 27.26 35.27 26.53
C GLN A 8 27.47 36.36 25.47
N LEU A 9 26.70 37.45 25.59
CA LEU A 9 26.77 38.58 24.64
C LEU A 9 27.77 39.68 25.07
N GLY A 10 28.39 39.55 26.26
CA GLY A 10 29.33 40.52 26.83
C GLY A 10 29.50 40.40 28.35
N LYS A 11 30.18 41.38 28.98
CA LYS A 11 30.33 41.45 30.45
C LYS A 11 28.96 41.72 31.10
N GLY A 12 28.35 40.67 31.64
CA GLY A 12 27.14 40.74 32.48
C GLY A 12 25.80 40.49 31.77
N SER A 13 25.79 40.27 30.45
CA SER A 13 24.56 40.01 29.67
C SER A 13 24.55 38.60 29.07
N HIS A 14 23.51 37.84 29.38
CA HIS A 14 23.26 36.50 28.87
C HIS A 14 22.05 36.52 27.94
N LEU A 15 22.19 35.95 26.73
CA LEU A 15 21.07 35.62 25.88
C LEU A 15 20.59 34.23 26.26
N VAL A 16 19.34 34.13 26.68
CA VAL A 16 18.67 32.87 26.97
C VAL A 16 17.67 32.63 25.85
N THR A 17 17.92 31.63 25.03
CA THR A 17 17.02 31.23 23.94
C THR A 17 16.22 30.02 24.38
N PHE A 18 14.89 30.14 24.28
CA PHE A 18 13.96 29.05 24.49
C PHE A 18 13.52 28.51 23.14
N TYR A 19 13.64 27.20 22.95
CA TYR A 19 13.08 26.54 21.79
C TYR A 19 12.36 25.26 22.19
N VAL A 20 11.35 24.94 21.39
CA VAL A 20 10.68 23.64 21.50
C VAL A 20 11.51 22.59 20.78
N PRO A 21 11.72 21.44 21.40
CA PRO A 21 12.59 20.42 20.85
C PRO A 21 12.01 19.73 19.60
N TYR A 22 10.67 19.78 19.43
CA TYR A 22 9.97 19.08 18.34
C TYR A 22 8.84 19.91 17.74
N TRP A 23 8.70 19.78 16.42
CA TRP A 23 7.58 20.26 15.62
C TRP A 23 6.87 19.05 15.02
N ILE A 24 5.59 18.85 15.35
CA ILE A 24 4.81 17.73 14.81
C ILE A 24 3.82 18.25 13.76
N TYR A 25 3.90 17.69 12.56
CA TYR A 25 3.01 17.98 11.44
C TYR A 25 2.15 16.76 11.16
N ASP A 26 0.83 16.93 11.17
CA ASP A 26 -0.11 15.90 10.73
C ASP A 26 -0.62 16.21 9.33
N ILE A 27 -0.11 15.47 8.33
CA ILE A 27 -0.59 15.53 6.94
C ILE A 27 -1.46 14.31 6.59
N THR A 28 -1.90 13.54 7.58
CA THR A 28 -2.75 12.35 7.37
C THR A 28 -4.21 12.71 7.07
N GLY A 29 -4.67 13.87 7.54
CA GLY A 29 -6.09 14.23 7.56
C GLY A 29 -6.90 13.50 8.65
N LEU A 30 -6.23 12.82 9.59
CA LEU A 30 -6.88 12.07 10.68
C LEU A 30 -7.02 12.90 11.97
N HIS A 31 -6.49 14.12 12.00
CA HIS A 31 -6.46 15.01 13.17
C HIS A 31 -5.81 14.34 14.39
N LEU A 32 -4.62 13.79 14.21
CA LEU A 32 -3.91 13.02 15.22
C LEU A 32 -3.46 13.91 16.39
N ILE A 33 -3.71 13.42 17.61
CA ILE A 33 -3.33 14.07 18.86
C ILE A 33 -2.12 13.33 19.44
N PRO A 34 -0.92 13.93 19.41
CA PRO A 34 0.27 13.34 20.00
C PRO A 34 0.28 13.43 21.54
N SER A 35 0.93 12.46 22.19
CA SER A 35 1.17 12.39 23.63
C SER A 35 2.52 11.72 23.91
N TRP A 36 3.09 11.99 25.09
CA TRP A 36 4.37 11.41 25.53
C TRP A 36 4.20 10.45 26.72
N ASP A 37 2.99 10.34 27.29
CA ASP A 37 2.70 9.55 28.49
C ASP A 37 1.32 8.87 28.45
N GLY A 38 0.71 8.80 27.27
CA GLY A 38 -0.67 8.35 27.10
C GLY A 38 -1.71 9.31 27.70
N LYS A 39 -1.31 10.53 28.12
CA LYS A 39 -2.23 11.61 28.51
C LYS A 39 -2.15 12.73 27.49
N SER A 40 -3.31 13.24 27.07
CA SER A 40 -3.37 14.33 26.09
C SER A 40 -2.58 15.53 26.59
N ILE A 41 -1.61 16.00 25.81
CA ILE A 41 -0.81 17.18 26.20
C ILE A 41 -1.68 18.42 26.04
N VAL A 42 -1.82 19.18 27.13
CA VAL A 42 -2.56 20.43 27.20
C VAL A 42 -1.81 21.47 26.36
N GLY A 43 -2.23 21.64 25.11
CA GLY A 43 -1.55 22.45 24.10
C GLY A 43 -2.07 22.16 22.70
N GLY A 44 -2.53 20.92 22.44
CA GLY A 44 -3.46 20.65 21.35
C GLY A 44 -4.86 21.11 21.76
N LEU A 45 -5.60 21.76 20.86
CA LEU A 45 -6.94 22.28 21.11
C LEU A 45 -7.78 21.29 21.94
N LYS A 46 -8.40 21.80 23.01
CA LYS A 46 -9.54 21.11 23.63
C LYS A 46 -10.55 20.85 22.52
N SER A 47 -10.89 19.58 22.30
CA SER A 47 -11.94 19.14 21.41
C SER A 47 -13.32 19.48 21.98
N ASP A 48 -13.57 20.74 22.30
CA ASP A 48 -14.90 21.24 22.62
C ASP A 48 -15.52 21.74 21.31
N GLY A 49 -16.00 20.80 20.49
CA GLY A 49 -17.19 20.96 19.64
C GLY A 49 -17.32 22.12 18.64
N GLU A 50 -16.32 22.97 18.40
CA GLU A 50 -16.46 24.06 17.44
C GLU A 50 -16.02 23.63 16.04
N HIS A 51 -17.01 23.33 15.20
CA HIS A 51 -16.86 23.23 13.76
C HIS A 51 -16.33 24.56 13.19
N TYR A 52 -15.03 24.64 12.91
CA TYR A 52 -14.49 25.68 12.06
C TYR A 52 -14.87 25.40 10.60
N SER A 53 -15.99 25.95 10.19
CA SER A 53 -16.32 26.11 8.78
C SER A 53 -15.63 27.37 8.24
N ASP A 54 -14.41 27.26 7.76
CA ASP A 54 -13.90 28.28 6.84
C ASP A 54 -13.04 27.69 5.73
N ARG A 55 -13.50 27.94 4.50
CA ARG A 55 -13.03 27.36 3.24
C ARG A 55 -11.76 28.04 2.70
N LYS A 56 -10.82 28.40 3.55
CA LYS A 56 -9.57 29.03 3.11
C LYS A 56 -8.38 28.44 3.85
N LEU A 57 -7.59 27.70 3.07
CA LEU A 57 -6.30 27.09 3.40
C LEU A 57 -6.39 25.96 4.43
N GLU A 58 -6.21 24.72 3.95
CA GLU A 58 -5.68 23.62 4.76
C GLU A 58 -4.24 23.99 5.17
N GLU A 59 -4.09 24.95 6.09
CA GLU A 59 -2.85 25.13 6.82
C GLU A 59 -2.71 23.90 7.72
N VAL A 60 -1.65 23.13 7.49
CA VAL A 60 -1.30 21.99 8.36
C VAL A 60 -0.96 22.57 9.73
N ASP A 61 -1.89 22.45 10.67
CA ASP A 61 -1.75 22.99 12.02
C ASP A 61 -0.53 22.37 12.71
N LEU A 62 0.43 23.22 13.05
CA LEU A 62 1.66 22.83 13.74
C LEU A 62 1.33 22.52 15.21
N ILE A 63 1.59 21.28 15.64
CA ILE A 63 1.50 20.93 17.06
C ILE A 63 2.88 21.14 17.70
N ILE A 64 2.95 22.17 18.56
CA ILE A 64 4.13 22.52 19.34
C ILE A 64 4.10 21.76 20.67
N LEU A 65 5.10 20.93 20.96
CA LEU A 65 5.19 20.15 22.20
C LEU A 65 6.42 20.50 23.03
N GLY A 66 6.20 20.71 24.33
CA GLY A 66 7.22 20.74 25.38
C GLY A 66 7.14 19.51 26.29
N PHE A 67 8.28 18.99 26.78
CA PHE A 67 8.33 17.65 27.41
C PHE A 67 8.26 17.60 28.94
N PRO A 68 7.57 16.58 29.49
CA PRO A 68 7.84 16.04 30.82
C PRO A 68 8.55 14.67 30.74
N ASP A 69 9.80 14.64 31.21
CA ASP A 69 10.69 13.50 31.53
C ASP A 69 11.33 12.64 30.42
N ARG A 70 12.64 12.40 30.60
CA ARG A 70 13.54 11.56 29.76
C ARG A 70 13.39 10.04 30.00
N ASN A 71 12.50 9.63 30.91
CA ASN A 71 12.34 8.22 31.32
C ASN A 71 11.23 7.47 30.55
N LYS A 72 10.74 8.00 29.42
CA LYS A 72 9.58 7.44 28.71
C LYS A 72 9.95 6.86 27.34
N GLU A 73 9.15 5.89 26.91
CA GLU A 73 9.45 4.96 25.80
C GLU A 73 9.23 5.54 24.39
N GLY A 74 8.55 6.69 24.22
CA GLY A 74 8.39 7.35 22.91
C GLY A 74 7.15 8.24 22.79
N VAL A 75 6.76 8.56 21.55
CA VAL A 75 5.57 9.36 21.20
C VAL A 75 4.40 8.43 20.91
N TYR A 76 3.27 8.69 21.55
CA TYR A 76 1.97 8.08 21.30
C TYR A 76 1.14 9.02 20.43
N VAL A 77 0.27 8.49 19.57
CA VAL A 77 -0.71 9.30 18.84
C VAL A 77 -2.09 8.67 18.96
N ARG A 78 -3.13 9.49 18.99
CA ARG A 78 -4.52 9.00 18.91
C ARG A 78 -5.32 9.83 17.94
N ASN A 79 -6.36 9.23 17.38
CA ASN A 79 -7.46 10.01 16.83
C ASN A 79 -8.37 10.50 17.99
N PRO A 80 -9.03 11.66 17.90
CA PRO A 80 -9.91 12.20 18.93
C PRO A 80 -10.86 11.19 19.59
N ASN A 81 -11.36 10.22 18.83
CA ASN A 81 -12.37 9.27 19.30
C ASN A 81 -11.81 7.92 19.78
N CYS A 82 -10.49 7.78 19.88
CA CYS A 82 -9.83 6.48 19.94
C CYS A 82 -8.69 6.42 20.95
N ASP A 83 -8.31 5.20 21.32
CA ASP A 83 -7.20 4.95 22.22
C ASP A 83 -5.86 5.35 21.58
N PHE A 84 -4.86 5.57 22.43
CA PHE A 84 -3.51 5.83 21.98
C PHE A 84 -2.90 4.62 21.26
N SER A 85 -2.13 4.91 20.22
CA SER A 85 -1.27 3.97 19.51
C SER A 85 -0.21 3.37 20.42
N GLU A 86 0.56 2.40 19.92
CA GLU A 86 1.84 2.09 20.54
C GLU A 86 2.83 3.25 20.36
N PRO A 87 3.80 3.40 21.28
CA PRO A 87 4.79 4.46 21.17
C PRO A 87 5.73 4.19 20.00
N PHE A 88 6.04 5.24 19.24
CA PHE A 88 7.12 5.21 18.25
C PHE A 88 8.32 6.01 18.77
N ALA A 89 9.52 5.57 18.40
CA ALA A 89 10.75 6.25 18.75
C ALA A 89 10.86 7.61 18.05
N ASP A 90 11.28 8.63 18.80
CA ASP A 90 11.38 10.03 18.36
C ASP A 90 12.83 10.51 18.17
N ASN A 91 13.79 9.64 18.47
CA ASN A 91 15.17 10.05 18.70
C ASN A 91 16.05 10.02 17.45
N THR A 92 15.73 9.21 16.44
CA THR A 92 16.59 8.97 15.29
C THR A 92 16.12 9.73 14.06
N VAL A 93 16.89 10.75 13.67
CA VAL A 93 16.68 11.50 12.41
C VAL A 93 16.99 10.61 11.21
N GLY A 94 16.16 10.67 10.18
CA GLY A 94 16.29 9.85 8.97
C GLY A 94 15.65 8.46 9.07
N ASN A 95 15.06 8.12 10.22
CA ASN A 95 14.23 6.92 10.34
C ASN A 95 12.83 7.18 9.80
N TYR A 96 12.36 6.26 8.97
CA TYR A 96 10.96 6.11 8.59
C TYR A 96 10.36 5.03 9.47
N THR A 97 9.63 5.43 10.52
CA THR A 97 8.94 4.48 11.38
C THR A 97 7.46 4.44 11.03
N ARG A 98 6.72 3.54 11.68
CA ARG A 98 5.29 3.38 11.51
C ARG A 98 4.64 3.51 12.88
N VAL A 99 3.50 4.18 12.93
CA VAL A 99 2.61 4.14 14.09
C VAL A 99 1.90 2.77 14.09
N GLU A 100 2.12 2.00 15.14
CA GLU A 100 1.47 0.70 15.32
C GLU A 100 0.23 0.81 16.20
N LYS A 101 -0.74 -0.09 15.95
CA LYS A 101 -2.00 -0.20 16.71
C LYS A 101 -2.84 1.07 16.83
N LEU A 102 -2.73 2.00 15.88
CA LEU A 102 -3.67 3.10 15.75
C LEU A 102 -4.99 2.59 15.15
N GLN A 103 -5.92 2.23 16.03
CA GLN A 103 -7.22 1.68 15.67
C GLN A 103 -8.31 2.70 15.96
N CYS A 104 -9.23 2.91 15.02
CA CYS A 104 -10.31 3.85 15.26
C CYS A 104 -11.60 3.54 14.54
N ARG A 105 -12.72 3.98 15.11
CA ARG A 105 -14.01 4.01 14.42
C ARG A 105 -14.08 5.29 13.61
N LYS A 106 -14.49 5.18 12.34
CA LYS A 106 -14.59 6.35 11.45
C LYS A 106 -15.66 7.35 11.92
N ASP A 107 -16.71 6.85 12.56
CA ASP A 107 -17.77 7.65 13.15
C ASP A 107 -18.36 6.88 14.35
N SER A 108 -18.99 7.60 15.28
CA SER A 108 -19.80 7.09 16.38
C SER A 108 -20.83 6.03 15.96
N ARG A 109 -21.32 6.12 14.71
CA ARG A 109 -22.30 5.19 14.12
C ARG A 109 -21.65 4.01 13.41
N ASP A 110 -20.36 4.08 13.08
CA ASP A 110 -19.65 2.97 12.44
C ASP A 110 -19.21 1.98 13.52
N GLN A 111 -19.70 0.76 13.44
CA GLN A 111 -19.33 -0.30 14.38
C GLN A 111 -17.97 -0.92 14.05
N ARG A 112 -17.37 -0.58 12.89
CA ARG A 112 -16.09 -1.14 12.45
C ARG A 112 -14.91 -0.41 13.06
N ASN A 113 -13.96 -1.19 13.56
CA ASN A 113 -12.66 -0.70 13.99
C ASN A 113 -11.69 -0.76 12.80
N TYR A 114 -11.36 0.40 12.26
CA TYR A 114 -10.36 0.56 11.20
C TYR A 114 -8.96 0.53 11.80
N GLU A 115 -7.99 0.04 11.04
CA GLU A 115 -6.57 0.17 11.38
C GLU A 115 -5.95 1.23 10.46
N PHE A 116 -5.57 2.36 11.07
CA PHE A 116 -4.93 3.47 10.40
C PHE A 116 -3.43 3.28 10.44
N GLU A 117 -2.83 3.01 9.29
CA GLU A 117 -1.38 2.95 9.17
C GLU A 117 -0.85 4.35 8.84
N VAL A 118 -0.03 4.87 9.74
CA VAL A 118 0.60 6.18 9.64
C VAL A 118 2.10 5.98 9.58
N GLY A 119 2.73 6.57 8.57
CA GLY A 119 4.18 6.67 8.50
C GLY A 119 4.66 7.88 9.29
N VAL A 120 5.85 7.77 9.86
CA VAL A 120 6.51 8.83 10.61
C VAL A 120 7.84 9.14 9.96
N GLU A 121 8.06 10.41 9.61
CA GLU A 121 9.36 10.93 9.18
C GLU A 121 9.92 11.84 10.27
N ILE A 122 11.17 11.61 10.68
CA ILE A 122 11.87 12.50 11.61
C ILE A 122 13.02 13.17 10.88
N ALA A 123 12.96 14.49 10.71
CA ALA A 123 13.97 15.31 10.06
C ALA A 123 14.48 16.40 11.01
N LEU A 124 15.65 16.98 10.72
CA LEU A 124 16.06 18.22 11.37
C LEU A 124 15.40 19.40 10.66
N VAL A 125 14.91 20.37 11.44
CA VAL A 125 14.44 21.64 10.89
C VAL A 125 15.61 22.34 10.20
N THR A 126 15.33 23.10 9.15
CA THR A 126 16.32 23.92 8.43
C THR A 126 16.15 25.40 8.77
N GLY A 127 17.09 26.25 8.36
CA GLY A 127 17.03 27.69 8.65
C GLY A 127 17.50 28.04 10.07
N ILE A 128 16.86 29.01 10.71
CA ILE A 128 17.30 29.59 12.00
C ILE A 128 17.25 28.62 13.17
N PHE A 129 16.52 27.50 13.04
CA PHE A 129 16.39 26.46 14.06
C PHE A 129 17.19 25.19 13.72
N ARG A 130 18.12 25.29 12.77
CA ARG A 130 18.86 24.14 12.24
C ARG A 130 19.63 23.41 13.34
N GLY A 131 19.36 22.11 13.47
CA GLY A 131 20.01 21.24 14.45
C GLY A 131 19.49 21.37 15.88
N LEU A 132 18.65 22.36 16.18
CA LEU A 132 18.05 22.58 17.49
C LEU A 132 16.68 21.91 17.61
N ILE A 133 15.90 21.92 16.53
CA ILE A 133 14.53 21.41 16.50
C ILE A 133 14.43 20.21 15.54
N LYS A 134 13.74 19.16 16.00
CA LYS A 134 13.36 18.03 15.15
C LYS A 134 11.95 18.23 14.61
N ARG A 135 11.77 17.96 13.32
CA ARG A 135 10.47 17.87 12.65
C ARG A 135 10.01 16.41 12.65
N ILE A 136 8.83 16.13 13.19
CA ILE A 136 8.12 14.87 13.03
C ILE A 136 6.97 15.10 12.06
N THR A 137 6.96 14.42 10.93
CA THR A 137 5.86 14.44 9.96
C THR A 137 5.11 13.12 10.04
N LEU A 138 3.81 13.18 10.33
CA LEU A 138 2.88 12.06 10.30
C LEU A 138 2.18 12.05 8.93
N ALA A 139 2.35 10.99 8.15
CA ALA A 139 1.84 10.89 6.78
C ALA A 139 1.03 9.60 6.57
N PRO A 140 0.06 9.57 5.64
CA PRO A 140 -0.63 8.34 5.27
C PRO A 140 0.38 7.28 4.85
N ARG A 141 0.32 6.06 5.41
CA ARG A 141 1.32 5.04 5.08
C ARG A 141 1.17 4.51 3.66
N HIS A 142 -0.06 4.40 3.15
CA HIS A 142 -0.33 3.87 1.82
C HIS A 142 -1.09 4.90 0.98
N ILE A 143 -0.52 5.28 -0.15
CA ILE A 143 -1.14 6.18 -1.12
C ILE A 143 -1.27 5.39 -2.42
N ILE A 144 -2.50 5.12 -2.85
CA ILE A 144 -2.76 4.38 -4.09
C ILE A 144 -3.16 5.36 -5.17
N HIS A 145 -2.47 5.34 -6.31
CA HIS A 145 -2.71 6.20 -7.46
C HIS A 145 -3.04 5.37 -8.69
N ASN A 146 -4.14 5.69 -9.37
CA ASN A 146 -4.57 5.01 -10.57
C ASN A 146 -4.07 5.71 -11.84
N CYS A 147 -3.04 5.14 -12.46
CA CYS A 147 -2.49 5.56 -13.75
C CYS A 147 -2.87 4.61 -14.90
N PHE A 148 -3.83 3.70 -14.71
CA PHE A 148 -4.14 2.65 -15.69
C PHE A 148 -4.96 3.16 -16.88
N GLY A 149 -5.66 4.28 -16.72
CA GLY A 149 -6.52 4.91 -17.74
C GLY A 149 -8.01 4.55 -17.61
N ASP A 150 -8.33 3.39 -17.03
CA ASP A 150 -9.69 2.99 -16.64
C ASP A 150 -9.89 3.10 -15.13
N ALA A 151 -11.14 3.06 -14.66
CA ALA A 151 -11.41 3.02 -13.23
C ALA A 151 -10.95 1.68 -12.65
N ILE A 152 -10.34 1.70 -11.47
CA ILE A 152 -9.94 0.48 -10.75
C ILE A 152 -10.75 0.36 -9.47
N GLU A 153 -11.36 -0.80 -9.27
CA GLU A 153 -11.90 -1.15 -7.97
C GLU A 153 -10.91 -1.95 -7.15
N ILE A 154 -10.85 -1.60 -5.86
CA ILE A 154 -9.94 -2.16 -4.88
C ILE A 154 -10.78 -2.81 -3.79
N ARG A 155 -10.55 -4.10 -3.57
CA ARG A 155 -11.17 -4.85 -2.48
C ARG A 155 -10.13 -5.19 -1.43
N GLN A 156 -10.47 -4.93 -0.17
CA GLN A 156 -9.66 -5.33 0.96
C GLN A 156 -10.03 -6.72 1.40
N ILE A 157 -9.02 -7.58 1.55
CA ILE A 157 -9.20 -8.93 2.06
C ILE A 157 -8.59 -8.98 3.45
N CYS A 158 -9.49 -9.01 4.42
CA CYS A 158 -9.19 -9.12 5.83
C CYS A 158 -9.44 -10.57 6.26
N PHE A 159 -8.39 -11.37 6.39
CA PHE A 159 -8.51 -12.74 6.90
C PHE A 159 -8.73 -12.71 8.43
N ILE A 160 -9.98 -12.50 8.84
CA ILE A 160 -10.39 -12.66 10.24
C ILE A 160 -10.85 -14.11 10.40
N GLN A 161 -10.34 -14.78 11.43
CA GLN A 161 -10.66 -16.18 11.77
C GLN A 161 -12.06 -16.32 12.43
N VAL A 162 -12.98 -15.38 12.22
CA VAL A 162 -14.24 -15.27 12.95
C VAL A 162 -15.41 -15.32 11.99
N ASN A 163 -16.21 -16.38 12.12
CA ASN A 163 -17.58 -16.59 11.64
C ASN A 163 -18.07 -15.67 10.50
N SER A 164 -17.69 -16.06 9.29
CA SER A 164 -18.33 -16.02 7.95
C SER A 164 -19.49 -15.06 7.55
N SER A 165 -20.14 -14.27 8.41
CA SER A 165 -21.27 -13.41 7.98
C SER A 165 -20.91 -11.94 7.73
N GLU A 166 -19.88 -11.38 8.38
CA GLU A 166 -19.52 -9.94 8.25
C GLU A 166 -18.44 -9.64 7.20
N ILE A 167 -17.70 -10.66 6.76
CA ILE A 167 -16.56 -10.56 5.82
C ILE A 167 -17.00 -10.05 4.43
N ASN A 168 -18.29 -10.16 4.10
CA ASN A 168 -18.86 -9.74 2.83
C ASN A 168 -19.32 -8.27 2.76
N SER A 169 -19.15 -7.48 3.82
CA SER A 169 -19.58 -6.07 3.85
C SER A 169 -18.55 -5.06 3.33
N ASN A 170 -17.35 -5.51 2.91
CA ASN A 170 -16.33 -4.62 2.34
C ASN A 170 -16.72 -4.22 0.91
N LYS A 171 -17.52 -3.15 0.81
CA LYS A 171 -17.80 -2.48 -0.46
C LYS A 171 -16.46 -2.12 -1.13
N PRO A 172 -16.25 -2.51 -2.40
CA PRO A 172 -15.07 -2.10 -3.14
C PRO A 172 -14.88 -0.59 -3.16
N ILE A 173 -13.64 -0.15 -3.05
CA ILE A 173 -13.27 1.25 -3.24
C ILE A 173 -13.06 1.45 -4.73
N ARG A 174 -13.86 2.32 -5.35
CA ARG A 174 -13.71 2.69 -6.76
C ARG A 174 -12.77 3.87 -6.89
N LEU A 175 -11.68 3.69 -7.63
CA LEU A 175 -10.66 4.69 -7.91
C LEU A 175 -10.74 5.10 -9.38
N VAL A 176 -11.12 6.34 -9.64
CA VAL A 176 -11.22 6.90 -11.00
C VAL A 176 -9.83 7.02 -11.66
N PRO A 177 -9.74 7.09 -13.00
CA PRO A 177 -8.49 7.37 -13.69
C PRO A 177 -7.82 8.64 -13.17
N ASN A 178 -6.50 8.60 -12.98
CA ASN A 178 -5.66 9.65 -12.38
C ASN A 178 -6.08 10.07 -10.95
N GLY A 179 -6.95 9.30 -10.31
CA GLY A 179 -7.36 9.52 -8.93
C GLY A 179 -6.37 8.89 -7.94
N TYR A 180 -6.22 9.51 -6.78
CA TYR A 180 -5.45 8.98 -5.66
C TYR A 180 -6.31 8.81 -4.40
N ILE A 181 -5.94 7.87 -3.55
CA ILE A 181 -6.57 7.66 -2.23
C ILE A 181 -5.51 7.45 -1.15
N HIS A 182 -5.76 8.04 0.02
CA HIS A 182 -5.08 7.67 1.25
C HIS A 182 -5.74 6.40 1.77
N PHE A 183 -5.02 5.28 1.67
CA PHE A 183 -5.57 3.97 1.91
C PHE A 183 -5.38 3.54 3.37
N HIS A 184 -6.46 3.05 3.99
CA HIS A 184 -6.49 2.53 5.36
C HIS A 184 -7.20 1.18 5.41
N TRP A 185 -6.85 0.34 6.39
CA TRP A 185 -7.40 -1.00 6.52
C TRP A 185 -8.72 -0.99 7.28
N ASN A 186 -9.68 -1.76 6.78
CA ASN A 186 -11.03 -1.86 7.34
C ASN A 186 -11.08 -2.60 8.68
N ALA A 187 -10.03 -3.35 8.99
CA ALA A 187 -9.91 -4.15 10.19
C ALA A 187 -8.43 -4.40 10.52
N PRO A 188 -8.08 -4.55 11.80
CA PRO A 188 -6.76 -4.98 12.22
C PRO A 188 -6.56 -6.45 11.87
N VAL A 189 -5.85 -6.73 10.78
CA VAL A 189 -5.62 -8.10 10.30
C VAL A 189 -4.14 -8.43 10.19
N LYS A 190 -3.79 -9.66 10.55
CA LYS A 190 -2.42 -10.20 10.46
C LYS A 190 -1.94 -10.33 9.02
N ARG A 191 -2.85 -10.65 8.10
CA ARG A 191 -2.55 -10.75 6.66
C ARG A 191 -3.33 -9.71 5.90
N LYS A 192 -2.58 -8.80 5.27
CA LYS A 192 -3.05 -7.63 4.56
C LYS A 192 -2.83 -7.84 3.07
N ALA A 193 -3.92 -7.94 2.32
CA ALA A 193 -3.85 -8.10 0.88
C ALA A 193 -4.99 -7.36 0.18
N LEU A 194 -4.71 -6.91 -1.03
CA LEU A 194 -5.66 -6.28 -1.93
C LEU A 194 -5.98 -7.16 -3.12
N GLN A 195 -7.18 -7.01 -3.64
CA GLN A 195 -7.55 -7.46 -4.98
C GLN A 195 -7.98 -6.25 -5.81
N PHE A 196 -7.70 -6.32 -7.10
CA PHE A 196 -7.97 -5.27 -8.06
C PHE A 196 -8.91 -5.77 -9.16
N ARG A 197 -9.73 -4.86 -9.69
CA ARG A 197 -10.66 -5.11 -10.81
C ARG A 197 -10.71 -3.85 -11.68
N ILE A 198 -10.68 -3.98 -13.01
CA ILE A 198 -10.56 -2.84 -13.96
C ILE A 198 -11.93 -2.45 -14.52
N VAL A 199 -12.69 -1.61 -13.83
CA VAL A 199 -14.06 -1.26 -14.27
C VAL A 199 -14.04 -0.50 -15.62
N PRO A 200 -14.62 -1.05 -16.70
CA PRO A 200 -14.67 -0.39 -18.00
C PRO A 200 -15.48 0.90 -17.94
N HIS A 201 -15.19 1.84 -18.85
CA HIS A 201 -15.92 3.10 -18.98
C HIS A 201 -17.44 2.91 -19.20
N SER A 202 -17.88 1.85 -19.88
CA SER A 202 -19.30 1.52 -20.10
C SER A 202 -20.08 1.31 -18.78
N GLU A 203 -19.44 0.78 -17.75
CA GLU A 203 -20.02 0.60 -16.41
C GLU A 203 -19.87 1.84 -15.50
N ALA A 204 -19.17 2.88 -15.96
CA ALA A 204 -18.90 4.09 -15.20
C ALA A 204 -20.00 5.14 -15.27
N GLU A 205 -20.73 5.22 -16.39
CA GLU A 205 -21.69 6.29 -16.64
C GLU A 205 -23.12 6.00 -16.14
N GLY A 206 -23.29 5.02 -15.25
CA GLY A 206 -24.61 4.74 -14.66
C GLY A 206 -25.63 4.22 -15.67
N MET A 207 -25.19 3.70 -16.82
CA MET A 207 -26.05 2.99 -17.75
C MET A 207 -26.68 1.80 -17.02
N THR A 208 -28.00 1.89 -16.90
CA THR A 208 -28.84 1.03 -16.07
C THR A 208 -28.80 -0.41 -16.52
N THR A 209 -28.74 -1.30 -15.52
CA THR A 209 -28.68 -2.77 -15.57
C THR A 209 -27.27 -3.34 -15.80
N PRO A 210 -26.70 -4.08 -14.82
CA PRO A 210 -25.57 -4.94 -15.11
C PRO A 210 -26.11 -6.04 -16.03
N THR A 211 -25.97 -5.86 -17.34
CA THR A 211 -26.12 -6.98 -18.26
C THR A 211 -25.17 -8.05 -17.77
N THR A 212 -25.73 -9.22 -17.49
CA THR A 212 -25.16 -10.42 -16.85
C THR A 212 -23.88 -11.00 -17.47
N ILE A 213 -23.19 -10.25 -18.35
CA ILE A 213 -22.16 -10.72 -19.28
C ILE A 213 -20.77 -10.06 -19.04
N GLU A 214 -20.67 -8.98 -18.26
CA GLU A 214 -19.37 -8.34 -17.96
C GLU A 214 -18.90 -8.61 -16.52
N GLN A 215 -18.85 -9.88 -16.10
CA GLN A 215 -18.26 -10.21 -14.80
C GLN A 215 -16.74 -10.19 -14.90
N GLN A 216 -16.14 -9.00 -14.80
CA GLN A 216 -14.71 -8.92 -14.60
C GLN A 216 -14.28 -9.61 -13.31
N GLN A 217 -13.23 -10.43 -13.41
CA GLN A 217 -12.74 -11.19 -12.28
C GLN A 217 -11.79 -10.36 -11.43
N TRP A 218 -11.91 -10.51 -10.12
CA TRP A 218 -10.93 -9.96 -9.19
C TRP A 218 -9.56 -10.58 -9.44
N SER A 219 -8.51 -9.76 -9.35
CA SER A 219 -7.14 -10.26 -9.32
C SER A 219 -6.90 -11.18 -8.12
N SER A 220 -5.78 -11.90 -8.10
CA SER A 220 -5.28 -12.48 -6.85
C SER A 220 -4.97 -11.44 -5.80
N PHE A 221 -4.69 -11.96 -4.61
CA PHE A 221 -4.13 -11.20 -3.51
C PHE A 221 -2.78 -10.58 -3.90
N VAL A 222 -2.64 -9.29 -3.60
CA VAL A 222 -1.43 -8.51 -3.74
C VAL A 222 -1.09 -7.90 -2.40
N ASN A 223 0.13 -8.12 -1.93
CA ASN A 223 0.67 -7.43 -0.78
C ASN A 223 1.24 -6.07 -1.21
N ILE A 224 0.84 -5.00 -0.53
CA ILE A 224 1.27 -3.63 -0.80
C ILE A 224 2.15 -3.03 0.31
N GLY A 225 2.51 -3.83 1.32
CA GLY A 225 3.30 -3.37 2.47
C GLY A 225 4.80 -3.23 2.23
N GLU A 226 5.30 -3.70 1.08
CA GLU A 226 6.72 -3.71 0.74
C GLU A 226 6.98 -2.99 -0.59
N VAL A 227 8.17 -2.40 -0.71
CA VAL A 227 8.65 -1.79 -1.95
C VAL A 227 8.91 -2.88 -2.98
N GLY A 228 8.46 -2.66 -4.21
CA GLY A 228 8.64 -3.62 -5.29
C GLY A 228 7.82 -3.29 -6.52
N ASN A 229 8.04 -4.07 -7.57
CA ASN A 229 7.21 -4.03 -8.77
C ASN A 229 6.57 -5.40 -8.96
N ASN A 230 5.26 -5.41 -9.09
CA ASN A 230 4.47 -6.61 -9.34
C ASN A 230 3.63 -6.41 -10.58
N VAL A 231 3.62 -7.40 -11.48
CA VAL A 231 2.71 -7.41 -12.63
C VAL A 231 1.76 -8.58 -12.43
N ILE A 232 0.46 -8.29 -12.47
CA ILE A 232 -0.60 -9.28 -12.32
C ILE A 232 -1.50 -9.31 -13.54
N ARG A 233 -2.02 -10.50 -13.86
CA ARG A 233 -3.04 -10.65 -14.90
C ARG A 233 -4.42 -10.38 -14.31
N ILE A 234 -5.22 -9.58 -15.00
CA ILE A 234 -6.64 -9.39 -14.70
C ILE A 234 -7.45 -9.88 -15.90
N ARG A 235 -8.43 -10.74 -15.62
CA ARG A 235 -9.26 -11.36 -16.65
C ARG A 235 -10.53 -10.54 -16.88
N ARG A 236 -10.76 -10.16 -18.13
CA ARG A 236 -12.08 -9.79 -18.64
C ARG A 236 -12.70 -11.02 -19.28
N GLU A 237 -13.95 -11.31 -18.99
CA GLU A 237 -14.67 -12.42 -19.63
C GLU A 237 -14.91 -12.16 -21.13
N THR A 238 -15.01 -10.88 -21.51
CA THR A 238 -15.35 -10.43 -22.86
C THR A 238 -14.16 -10.07 -23.74
N ALA A 239 -12.96 -9.91 -23.18
CA ALA A 239 -11.78 -9.55 -23.97
C ALA A 239 -10.97 -10.80 -24.35
N PRO A 240 -10.58 -10.93 -25.64
CA PRO A 240 -9.67 -11.99 -26.06
C PRO A 240 -8.26 -11.81 -25.49
N THR A 241 -7.92 -10.59 -25.07
CA THR A 241 -6.63 -10.22 -24.51
C THR A 241 -6.74 -9.99 -23.00
N LEU A 242 -5.79 -10.55 -22.26
CA LEU A 242 -5.68 -10.39 -20.82
C LEU A 242 -5.03 -9.03 -20.51
N ASP A 243 -5.58 -8.31 -19.54
CA ASP A 243 -4.92 -7.10 -19.06
C ASP A 243 -3.80 -7.44 -18.10
N LEU A 244 -2.73 -6.68 -18.21
CA LEU A 244 -1.64 -6.70 -17.26
C LEU A 244 -1.69 -5.41 -16.45
N LEU A 245 -1.89 -5.55 -15.15
CA LEU A 245 -1.81 -4.45 -14.20
C LEU A 245 -0.42 -4.47 -13.56
N SER A 246 0.36 -3.43 -13.78
CA SER A 246 1.62 -3.19 -13.07
C SER A 246 1.33 -2.38 -11.81
N ILE A 247 1.80 -2.91 -10.68
CA ILE A 247 1.68 -2.35 -9.35
C ILE A 247 3.09 -2.06 -8.87
N GLN A 248 3.45 -0.78 -8.93
CA GLN A 248 4.74 -0.31 -8.48
C GLN A 248 4.59 0.36 -7.12
N THR A 249 5.21 -0.22 -6.10
CA THR A 249 5.28 0.34 -4.75
C THR A 249 6.66 0.97 -4.55
N THR A 250 6.70 2.29 -4.34
CA THR A 250 7.92 3.04 -4.04
C THR A 250 7.82 3.68 -2.66
N ASN A 251 8.95 3.83 -1.98
CA ASN A 251 9.02 4.65 -0.78
C ASN A 251 9.11 6.12 -1.19
N ALA A 252 8.22 6.94 -0.66
CA ALA A 252 8.27 8.39 -0.71
C ALA A 252 8.22 8.89 0.73
N PHE A 253 9.39 9.12 1.32
CA PHE A 253 9.55 9.47 2.73
C PHE A 253 8.85 8.44 3.65
N ALA A 254 7.92 8.90 4.50
CA ALA A 254 7.13 8.06 5.40
C ALA A 254 6.02 7.24 4.71
N SER A 255 5.74 7.47 3.43
CA SER A 255 4.66 6.85 2.69
C SER A 255 5.15 5.81 1.69
N LEU A 256 4.33 4.78 1.45
CA LEU A 256 4.40 3.89 0.30
C LEU A 256 3.47 4.43 -0.78
N TYR A 257 4.05 4.83 -1.90
CA TYR A 257 3.32 5.27 -3.06
C TYR A 257 3.12 4.08 -4.00
N ILE A 258 1.87 3.73 -4.26
CA ILE A 258 1.46 2.55 -5.02
C ILE A 258 0.83 3.03 -6.32
N SER A 259 1.60 2.96 -7.40
CA SER A 259 1.16 3.32 -8.74
C SER A 259 0.56 2.10 -9.44
N LEU A 260 -0.69 2.23 -9.88
CA LEU A 260 -1.39 1.23 -10.67
C LEU A 260 -1.32 1.65 -12.14
N THR A 261 -0.52 0.99 -12.95
CA THR A 261 -0.26 1.34 -14.36
C THR A 261 -0.61 0.18 -15.27
N LYS A 262 -0.93 0.49 -16.54
CA LYS A 262 -1.04 -0.54 -17.56
C LYS A 262 0.35 -1.11 -17.81
N ALA A 263 0.53 -2.41 -17.61
CA ALA A 263 1.81 -3.03 -17.89
C ALA A 263 2.03 -3.13 -19.40
N ASP A 264 3.29 -3.00 -19.81
CA ASP A 264 3.67 -3.22 -21.20
C ASP A 264 3.46 -4.70 -21.56
N GLN A 265 2.70 -4.94 -22.62
CA GLN A 265 2.49 -6.30 -23.14
C GLN A 265 3.68 -6.78 -23.97
N GLU A 266 4.56 -5.88 -24.43
CA GLU A 266 5.81 -6.20 -25.13
C GLU A 266 6.93 -6.60 -24.17
N PHE A 267 6.88 -6.14 -22.91
CA PHE A 267 7.86 -6.47 -21.86
C PHE A 267 7.21 -7.00 -20.57
N PRO A 268 6.39 -8.07 -20.64
CA PRO A 268 5.87 -8.77 -19.46
C PRO A 268 7.01 -9.44 -18.69
N PRO A 269 6.80 -9.81 -17.41
CA PRO A 269 7.85 -10.45 -16.62
C PRO A 269 8.27 -11.82 -17.17
N LEU A 270 7.42 -12.50 -17.95
CA LEU A 270 7.68 -13.82 -18.53
C LEU A 270 7.05 -13.94 -19.92
N HIS A 271 7.67 -14.75 -20.77
CA HIS A 271 7.16 -15.18 -22.08
C HIS A 271 7.15 -16.70 -22.12
N ILE A 272 6.09 -17.28 -22.69
CA ILE A 272 6.00 -18.73 -22.89
C ILE A 272 5.98 -18.98 -24.39
N ILE A 273 7.10 -19.46 -24.88
CA ILE A 273 7.35 -19.70 -26.31
C ILE A 273 7.18 -21.19 -26.58
N ASN A 274 6.26 -21.54 -27.48
CA ASN A 274 6.13 -22.89 -27.99
C ASN A 274 7.00 -23.04 -29.24
N GLN A 275 8.19 -23.62 -29.09
CA GLN A 275 9.10 -23.87 -30.21
C GLN A 275 8.80 -25.16 -30.99
N THR A 276 7.71 -25.86 -30.69
CA THR A 276 7.33 -27.05 -31.45
C THR A 276 6.71 -26.67 -32.79
N LEU A 277 6.83 -27.56 -33.78
CA LEU A 277 6.34 -27.32 -35.14
C LEU A 277 4.85 -27.61 -35.31
N THR A 278 4.30 -28.56 -34.55
CA THR A 278 2.94 -29.09 -34.80
C THR A 278 2.10 -29.27 -33.54
N THR A 279 2.69 -29.16 -32.35
CA THR A 279 2.01 -29.54 -31.11
C THR A 279 1.61 -28.32 -30.30
N GLU A 280 0.34 -28.21 -29.95
CA GLU A 280 -0.10 -27.21 -28.98
C GLU A 280 0.41 -27.56 -27.58
N ILE A 281 0.80 -26.54 -26.83
CA ILE A 281 1.18 -26.65 -25.43
C ILE A 281 0.11 -25.95 -24.61
N ARG A 282 -0.34 -26.58 -23.52
CA ARG A 282 -1.17 -25.92 -22.52
C ARG A 282 -0.36 -25.67 -21.26
N PHE A 283 -0.53 -24.52 -20.65
CA PHE A 283 0.12 -24.22 -19.38
C PHE A 283 -0.83 -23.53 -18.40
N CYS A 284 -0.56 -23.66 -17.11
CA CYS A 284 -1.20 -22.85 -16.08
C CYS A 284 -0.27 -22.61 -14.90
N GLN A 285 -0.51 -21.55 -14.12
CA GLN A 285 0.08 -21.47 -12.79
C GLN A 285 -0.48 -22.60 -11.92
N LYS A 286 0.41 -23.29 -11.20
CA LYS A 286 0.01 -24.35 -10.27
C LYS A 286 -1.03 -23.81 -9.28
N ARG A 287 -2.16 -24.54 -9.14
CA ARG A 287 -3.35 -24.21 -8.32
C ARG A 287 -4.24 -23.05 -8.82
N SER A 288 -3.87 -22.35 -9.89
CA SER A 288 -4.79 -21.39 -10.55
C SER A 288 -5.89 -22.13 -11.34
N ASN A 289 -5.60 -23.33 -11.86
CA ASN A 289 -6.45 -24.09 -12.78
C ASN A 289 -6.86 -23.32 -14.07
N GLN A 290 -6.26 -22.15 -14.31
CA GLN A 290 -6.48 -21.35 -15.51
C GLN A 290 -5.49 -21.75 -16.60
N TRP A 291 -5.95 -22.61 -17.49
CA TRP A 291 -5.16 -23.14 -18.60
C TRP A 291 -5.18 -22.22 -19.81
N GLU A 292 -3.99 -21.83 -20.24
CA GLU A 292 -3.74 -21.12 -21.50
C GLU A 292 -3.18 -22.10 -22.53
N VAL A 293 -3.42 -21.82 -23.82
CA VAL A 293 -2.93 -22.62 -24.94
C VAL A 293 -1.95 -21.79 -25.74
N VAL A 294 -0.77 -22.34 -26.00
CA VAL A 294 0.26 -21.74 -26.86
C VAL A 294 0.35 -22.56 -28.13
N GLN A 295 -0.03 -21.93 -29.25
CA GLN A 295 0.03 -22.54 -30.57
C GLN A 295 1.49 -22.81 -30.99
N PRO A 296 1.75 -23.77 -31.89
CA PRO A 296 3.08 -24.03 -32.43
C PRO A 296 3.75 -22.76 -32.97
N LEU A 297 5.03 -22.55 -32.65
CA LEU A 297 5.82 -21.38 -33.03
C LEU A 297 5.26 -20.02 -32.55
N HIS A 298 4.37 -20.02 -31.56
CA HIS A 298 3.84 -18.78 -30.97
C HIS A 298 4.50 -18.45 -29.64
N ASP A 299 4.52 -17.16 -29.34
CA ASP A 299 4.90 -16.58 -28.06
C ASP A 299 3.65 -15.99 -27.38
N VAL A 300 3.50 -16.28 -26.10
CA VAL A 300 2.42 -15.75 -25.27
C VAL A 300 3.01 -15.02 -24.05
N PRO A 301 2.66 -13.73 -23.86
CA PRO A 301 3.07 -12.98 -22.67
C PRO A 301 2.43 -13.59 -21.42
N PHE A 302 3.22 -13.71 -20.35
CA PHE A 302 2.79 -14.32 -19.09
C PHE A 302 3.18 -13.47 -17.87
N ALA A 303 2.22 -13.35 -16.95
CA ALA A 303 2.44 -12.87 -15.60
C ALA A 303 1.69 -13.78 -14.62
N TRP A 304 2.11 -13.76 -13.35
CA TRP A 304 1.52 -14.65 -12.36
C TRP A 304 0.05 -14.29 -12.10
N TYR A 305 -0.77 -15.32 -11.97
CA TYR A 305 -2.16 -15.21 -11.55
C TYR A 305 -2.29 -15.04 -10.05
N ASP A 306 -1.36 -15.59 -9.25
CA ASP A 306 -1.29 -15.48 -7.80
C ASP A 306 0.15 -15.26 -7.34
N LEU A 307 0.43 -14.08 -6.78
CA LEU A 307 1.77 -13.69 -6.31
C LEU A 307 2.16 -14.30 -4.97
N GLU A 308 1.19 -14.70 -4.15
CA GLU A 308 1.45 -15.26 -2.82
C GLU A 308 1.80 -16.76 -2.88
N GLN A 309 1.43 -17.42 -3.98
CA GLN A 309 1.72 -18.83 -4.19
C GLN A 309 3.12 -19.09 -4.75
N THR A 310 3.57 -20.33 -4.61
CA THR A 310 4.84 -20.75 -5.20
C THR A 310 4.79 -20.59 -6.73
N LYS A 311 5.74 -19.84 -7.27
CA LYS A 311 5.95 -19.60 -8.71
C LYS A 311 6.29 -20.90 -9.45
N LYS A 312 5.25 -21.64 -9.83
CA LYS A 312 5.33 -22.93 -10.53
C LYS A 312 4.35 -22.93 -11.69
N ILE A 313 4.82 -23.38 -12.85
CA ILE A 313 4.00 -23.56 -14.05
C ILE A 313 3.82 -25.06 -14.28
N LEU A 314 2.58 -25.45 -14.52
CA LEU A 314 2.21 -26.77 -15.01
C LEU A 314 2.12 -26.69 -16.53
N VAL A 315 2.76 -27.62 -17.22
CA VAL A 315 2.78 -27.68 -18.69
C VAL A 315 2.30 -29.05 -19.12
N GLU A 316 1.33 -29.06 -20.02
CA GLU A 316 0.75 -30.24 -20.65
C GLU A 316 0.98 -30.15 -22.16
N ILE A 317 1.66 -31.14 -22.70
CA ILE A 317 1.81 -31.34 -24.14
C ILE A 317 0.85 -32.48 -24.51
N LYS A 318 0.04 -32.28 -25.56
CA LYS A 318 -0.93 -33.28 -26.00
C LYS A 318 -0.28 -34.66 -26.16
N GLY A 319 -0.83 -35.67 -25.49
CA GLY A 319 -0.32 -37.04 -25.52
C GLY A 319 0.84 -37.34 -24.53
N THR A 320 1.25 -36.38 -23.71
CA THR A 320 2.28 -36.57 -22.67
C THR A 320 1.70 -36.43 -21.26
N LYS A 321 2.43 -36.94 -20.26
CA LYS A 321 2.07 -36.71 -18.86
C LYS A 321 2.35 -35.26 -18.47
N LEU A 322 1.51 -34.74 -17.60
CA LEU A 322 1.66 -33.41 -17.02
C LEU A 322 3.05 -33.22 -16.38
N LYS A 323 3.75 -32.16 -16.77
CA LYS A 323 5.05 -31.78 -16.19
C LYS A 323 4.92 -30.52 -15.34
N GLN A 324 5.69 -30.43 -14.26
CA GLN A 324 5.72 -29.30 -13.35
C GLN A 324 7.10 -28.65 -13.36
N TYR A 325 7.14 -27.34 -13.59
CA TYR A 325 8.36 -26.54 -13.59
C TYR A 325 8.32 -25.54 -12.44
N LYS A 326 9.41 -25.45 -11.66
CA LYS A 326 9.59 -24.44 -10.61
C LYS A 326 10.48 -23.33 -11.15
N PHE A 327 10.06 -22.09 -10.95
CA PHE A 327 10.85 -20.92 -11.29
C PHE A 327 11.34 -20.29 -10.00
N ASP A 328 12.66 -20.16 -9.87
CA ASP A 328 13.27 -19.35 -8.83
C ASP A 328 13.73 -18.03 -9.45
N MET A 329 12.99 -16.96 -9.18
CA MET A 329 13.26 -15.64 -9.76
C MET A 329 14.38 -14.90 -9.00
N ARG A 330 15.12 -15.58 -8.11
CA ARG A 330 16.04 -14.95 -7.15
C ARG A 330 17.51 -14.90 -7.58
N GLU A 331 17.89 -15.44 -8.73
CA GLU A 331 19.30 -15.44 -9.13
C GLU A 331 19.48 -14.97 -10.56
N ASN A 332 20.44 -14.06 -10.73
CA ASN A 332 21.00 -13.61 -12.00
C ASN A 332 21.61 -14.80 -12.77
N GLU A 333 20.78 -15.67 -13.34
CA GLU A 333 21.24 -16.55 -14.42
C GLU A 333 20.99 -15.84 -15.77
N PRO A 334 22.05 -15.52 -16.55
CA PRO A 334 21.92 -14.88 -17.86
C PRO A 334 21.28 -15.80 -18.92
N SER A 335 20.91 -17.02 -18.55
CA SER A 335 20.23 -17.98 -19.40
C SER A 335 18.87 -18.32 -18.81
N TYR A 336 17.80 -17.82 -19.43
CA TYR A 336 16.47 -18.37 -19.26
C TYR A 336 16.52 -19.89 -19.45
N PRO A 337 15.73 -20.68 -18.69
CA PRO A 337 15.72 -22.13 -18.86
C PRO A 337 15.28 -22.48 -20.28
N LYS A 338 16.25 -22.80 -21.15
CA LYS A 338 16.00 -23.44 -22.44
C LYS A 338 15.49 -24.84 -22.15
N ILE A 339 14.21 -25.07 -22.45
CA ILE A 339 13.62 -26.40 -22.40
C ILE A 339 14.00 -27.09 -23.71
N GLU A 340 15.13 -27.78 -23.71
CA GLU A 340 15.49 -28.67 -24.82
C GLU A 340 14.70 -29.97 -24.68
N PHE A 341 13.83 -30.24 -25.66
CA PHE A 341 13.16 -31.52 -25.77
C PHE A 341 14.16 -32.51 -26.35
N ALA A 342 14.62 -33.47 -25.53
CA ALA A 342 15.33 -34.62 -26.07
C ALA A 342 14.42 -35.30 -27.09
N GLU A 343 14.90 -35.46 -28.32
CA GLU A 343 14.26 -36.26 -29.35
C GLU A 343 13.95 -37.63 -28.75
N SER A 344 12.65 -37.98 -28.66
CA SER A 344 12.27 -39.35 -28.40
C SER A 344 12.68 -40.14 -29.63
N ASN A 345 13.74 -40.95 -29.49
CA ASN A 345 14.11 -41.97 -30.47
C ASN A 345 12.84 -42.72 -30.90
N MET A 346 12.45 -42.55 -32.17
CA MET A 346 11.59 -43.51 -32.86
C MET A 346 12.34 -44.79 -33.14
#